data_AF-A0A7V9SNU9-F1
#
_entry.id   AF-A0A7V9SNU9-F1
#
_cell.length_a   1.000
_cell.length_b   1.000
_cell.length_c   1.000
_cell.angle_alpha   90.00
_cell.angle_beta   90.00
_cell.angle_gamma   90.00
#
_symmetry.space_group_name_H-M   'P 1'
#
loop_
_entity.id
_entity.type
_entity.pdbx_description
1 polymer ?
#
loop_
_entity_poly.entity_id
_entity_poly.type
_entity_poly.pdbx_seq_one_letter_code
_entity_poly.pdbx_strand_id
1 'polypeptide(L)' 'MTAPTVTPELKALLRRVKLGRCLDTLPERLALASTAAMGHAEFLELVLADEVTRRETTSADRRGRAAGLDASMTLDRWD' A
#
# COMPACT_ATOMS: atom_id res chain seq x y z
N MET A 1 -2.96 -18.10 14.31
CA MET A 1 -4.05 -17.50 13.52
C MET A 1 -3.65 -17.56 12.06
N THR A 2 -4.39 -18.28 11.21
CA THR A 2 -4.08 -18.38 9.77
C THR A 2 -4.40 -17.04 9.10
N ALA A 3 -3.47 -16.50 8.32
CA ALA A 3 -3.70 -15.27 7.57
C ALA A 3 -4.90 -15.46 6.61
N PRO A 4 -5.83 -14.49 6.51
CA PRO A 4 -6.98 -14.60 5.62
C PRO A 4 -6.55 -14.83 4.17
N THR A 5 -7.07 -15.90 3.55
CA THR A 5 -6.72 -16.25 2.17
C THR A 5 -7.39 -15.30 1.17
N VAL A 6 -6.58 -14.56 0.41
CA VAL A 6 -7.06 -13.74 -0.72
C VAL A 6 -7.34 -14.66 -1.91
N THR A 7 -8.60 -14.71 -2.36
CA THR A 7 -9.01 -15.57 -3.47
C THR A 7 -8.34 -15.16 -4.80
N PRO A 8 -8.13 -16.11 -5.74
CA PRO A 8 -7.60 -15.79 -7.07
C PRO A 8 -8.43 -14.74 -7.81
N GLU A 9 -9.75 -14.79 -7.68
CA GLU A 9 -10.68 -13.83 -8.30
C GLU A 9 -10.46 -12.42 -7.76
N LEU A 10 -10.34 -12.26 -6.44
CA LEU A 10 -10.04 -10.97 -5.83
C LEU A 10 -8.69 -10.43 -6.29
N LYS A 11 -7.67 -11.30 -6.42
CA LYS A 11 -6.36 -10.91 -6.98
C LYS A 11 -6.49 -10.40 -8.42
N ALA A 12 -7.29 -11.05 -9.25
CA ALA A 12 -7.51 -10.65 -10.64
C ALA A 12 -8.23 -9.29 -10.73
N LEU A 13 -9.29 -9.10 -9.94
CA LEU A 13 -10.04 -7.85 -9.86
C LEU A 13 -9.14 -6.69 -9.42
N LEU A 14 -8.38 -6.86 -8.32
CA LEU A 14 -7.47 -5.83 -7.82
C LEU A 14 -6.41 -5.42 -8.85
N ARG A 15 -5.86 -6.39 -9.60
CA ARG A 15 -4.93 -6.08 -10.70
C ARG A 15 -5.60 -5.27 -11.81
N ARG A 16 -6.83 -5.62 -12.19
CA ARG A 16 -7.59 -4.93 -13.24
C ARG A 16 -7.88 -3.47 -12.89
N VAL A 17 -8.11 -3.16 -11.62
CA VAL A 17 -8.29 -1.78 -11.12
C VAL A 17 -6.99 -1.10 -10.68
N LYS A 18 -5.83 -1.65 -11.03
CA LYS A 18 -4.49 -1.11 -10.71
C LYS A 18 -4.15 -1.07 -9.20
N LEU A 19 -4.78 -1.92 -8.40
CA LEU A 19 -4.47 -2.16 -6.98
C LEU A 19 -3.60 -3.43 -6.78
N GLY A 20 -2.91 -3.89 -7.82
CA GLY A 20 -2.16 -5.16 -7.79
C GLY A 20 -1.03 -5.21 -6.75
N ARG A 21 -0.52 -4.06 -6.31
CA ARG A 21 0.50 -3.95 -5.26
C ARG A 21 -0.09 -3.92 -3.84
N CYS A 22 -1.38 -3.66 -3.66
CA CYS A 22 -2.05 -3.88 -2.36
C CYS A 22 -2.03 -5.35 -1.94
N LEU A 23 -1.86 -6.28 -2.89
CA LEU A 23 -1.80 -7.72 -2.61
C LEU A 23 -0.68 -8.11 -1.64
N ASP A 24 0.38 -7.30 -1.57
CA ASP A 24 1.55 -7.54 -0.73
C ASP A 24 1.24 -7.32 0.77
N THR A 25 0.21 -6.52 1.10
CA THR A 25 -0.20 -6.18 2.48
C THR A 25 -1.64 -6.56 2.82
N LEU A 26 -2.41 -7.03 1.83
CA LEU A 26 -3.83 -7.34 1.97
C LEU A 26 -4.12 -8.43 3.03
N PRO A 27 -3.34 -9.52 3.15
CA PRO A 27 -3.56 -10.52 4.20
C PRO A 27 -3.49 -9.91 5.62
N GLU A 28 -2.52 -9.04 5.87
CA GLU A 28 -2.35 -8.35 7.14
C GLU A 28 -3.51 -7.38 7.42
N ARG A 29 -3.99 -6.67 6.39
CA ARG A 29 -5.15 -5.77 6.53
C ARG A 29 -6.45 -6.53 6.77
N LEU A 30 -6.63 -7.70 6.15
CA LEU A 30 -7.76 -8.57 6.43
C LEU A 30 -7.73 -9.11 7.86
N ALA A 31 -6.54 -9.48 8.37
CA ALA A 31 -6.38 -9.91 9.75
C ALA A 31 -6.72 -8.77 10.72
N LEU A 32 -6.20 -7.56 10.46
CA LEU A 32 -6.51 -6.36 11.25
C LEU A 32 -8.01 -6.05 11.27
N ALA A 33 -8.66 -6.08 10.10
CA ALA A 33 -10.10 -5.84 10.00
C ALA A 33 -10.90 -6.85 10.83
N SER A 34 -10.50 -8.12 10.81
CA SER A 34 -11.13 -9.17 11.61
C SER A 34 -10.93 -8.94 13.12
N THR A 35 -9.73 -8.56 13.55
CA THR A 35 -9.43 -8.36 14.98
C THR A 35 -10.06 -7.09 15.54
N ALA A 36 -10.18 -6.04 14.72
CA ALA A 36 -10.73 -4.75 15.10
C ALA A 36 -12.25 -4.67 14.90
N ALA A 37 -12.90 -5.73 14.41
CA ALA A 37 -14.31 -5.74 14.02
C ALA A 37 -14.66 -4.58 13.07
N MET A 38 -13.76 -4.32 12.12
CA MET A 38 -13.78 -3.18 11.22
C MET A 38 -14.98 -3.26 10.25
N GLY A 39 -15.63 -2.13 10.00
CA GLY A 39 -16.70 -2.06 9.00
C GLY A 39 -16.17 -2.23 7.57
N HIS A 40 -17.01 -2.67 6.63
CA HIS A 40 -16.59 -2.83 5.23
C HIS A 40 -16.07 -1.52 4.60
N ALA A 41 -16.70 -0.39 4.92
CA ALA A 41 -16.29 0.92 4.42
C ALA A 41 -14.94 1.35 5.02
N GLU A 42 -14.75 1.15 6.32
CA GLU A 42 -13.49 1.44 7.03
C GLU A 42 -12.34 0.58 6.51
N PHE A 43 -12.59 -0.71 6.26
CA PHE A 43 -11.60 -1.59 5.63
C PHE A 43 -11.22 -1.13 4.22
N LEU A 44 -12.21 -0.73 3.42
CA LEU A 44 -11.95 -0.21 2.07
C LEU A 44 -11.15 1.10 2.13
N GLU A 45 -11.48 2.00 3.05
CA GLU A 45 -10.74 3.23 3.28
C GLU A 45 -9.27 2.95 3.65
N LEU A 46 -9.03 2.04 4.59
CA LEU A 46 -7.68 1.61 4.98
C LEU A 46 -6.86 1.10 3.77
N VAL A 47 -7.43 0.20 2.97
CA VAL A 47 -6.74 -0.39 1.81
C VAL A 47 -6.44 0.68 0.75
N LEU A 48 -7.35 1.64 0.53
CA LEU A 48 -7.14 2.73 -0.41
C LEU A 48 -6.13 3.77 0.10
N ALA A 49 -6.12 4.06 1.40
CA ALA A 49 -5.13 4.95 2.01
C ALA A 49 -3.70 4.40 1.89
N ASP A 50 -3.52 3.10 2.13
CA ASP A 50 -2.25 2.39 1.90
C ASP A 50 -1.79 2.49 0.43
N GLU A 51 -2.71 2.30 -0.52
CA GLU A 51 -2.42 2.42 -1.95
C GLU A 51 -1.95 3.82 -2.32
N VAL A 52 -2.67 4.85 -1.83
CA VAL A 52 -2.34 6.26 -2.09
C VAL A 52 -0.95 6.56 -1.56
N THR A 53 -0.69 6.26 -0.28
CA THR A 53 0.61 6.47 0.36
C THR A 53 1.73 5.83 -0.46
N ARG A 54 1.56 4.56 -0.86
CA ARG A 54 2.57 3.86 -1.66
C ARG A 54 2.82 4.50 -3.02
N ARG A 55 1.76 4.96 -3.71
CA ARG A 55 1.88 5.67 -4.99
C ARG A 55 2.61 6.99 -4.84
N GLU A 56 2.33 7.72 -3.77
CA GLU A 56 3.00 8.98 -3.46
C GLU A 56 4.49 8.77 -3.21
N THR A 57 4.86 7.80 -2.37
CA THR A 57 6.27 7.43 -2.15
C THR A 57 6.95 7.04 -3.46
N THR A 58 6.34 6.17 -4.26
CA THR A 58 6.89 5.75 -5.56
C THR A 58 7.05 6.94 -6.52
N SER A 59 6.10 7.87 -6.52
CA SER A 59 6.12 9.07 -7.37
C SER A 59 7.22 10.04 -6.92
N ALA A 60 7.38 10.22 -5.60
CA ALA A 60 8.47 11.01 -5.02
C ALA A 60 9.83 10.42 -5.39
N ASP A 61 10.04 9.12 -5.20
CA ASP A 61 11.28 8.44 -5.55
C ASP A 61 11.63 8.58 -7.03
N ARG A 62 10.63 8.43 -7.91
CA ARG A 62 10.81 8.59 -9.36
C ARG A 62 11.22 10.02 -9.72
N ARG A 63 10.58 11.03 -9.11
CA ARG A 63 10.92 12.44 -9.32
C ARG A 63 12.33 12.75 -8.81
N GLY A 64 12.70 12.24 -7.64
CA GLY A 64 14.06 12.39 -7.08
C GLY A 64 15.12 11.82 -8.02
N ARG A 65 14.94 10.58 -8.48
CA ARG A 65 15.84 9.95 -9.45
C ARG A 65 15.92 10.71 -10.78
N ALA A 66 14.78 11.16 -11.32
CA ALA A 66 14.75 11.94 -12.55
C ALA A 66 15.45 13.29 -12.42
N ALA A 67 15.43 13.89 -11.23
CA ALA A 67 16.13 15.14 -10.92
C ALA A 67 17.61 14.94 -10.53
N GLY A 68 18.12 13.70 -10.51
CA GLY A 68 19.48 13.40 -10.07
C GLY A 68 19.72 13.64 -8.58
N LEU A 69 18.66 13.73 -7.77
CA LEU A 69 18.77 13.84 -6.32
C LEU A 69 19.23 12.50 -5.76
N ASP A 70 20.34 12.52 -5.03
CA ASP A 70 20.77 11.36 -4.25
C ASP A 70 19.77 11.17 -3.09
N ALA A 71 19.28 9.94 -2.90
CA ALA A 71 18.41 9.58 -1.79
C ALA A 71 19.06 9.84 -0.41
N SER A 72 20.39 9.97 -0.38
CA SER A 72 21.14 10.36 0.82
C SER A 72 21.07 11.86 1.15
N MET A 73 20.52 12.71 0.28
CA MET A 73 20.30 14.14 0.50
C MET A 73 19.01 14.37 1.32
N THR A 74 19.05 14.00 2.60
CA THR A 74 17.96 14.22 3.56
C THR A 74 18.19 15.53 4.32
N LEU A 75 17.11 16.17 4.79
CA LEU A 75 17.20 17.40 5.61
C LEU A 75 18.06 17.17 6.87
N ASP A 76 17.99 15.99 7.50
CA ASP A 76 18.84 15.62 8.66
C ASP A 76 20.35 15.52 8.34
N ARG A 77 20.75 15.57 7.06
CA ARG A 77 22.15 15.56 6.60
C ARG A 77 22.64 16.93 6.16
N TRP A 78 21.80 17.95 6.24
CA TRP A 78 22.17 19.34 6.01
C TRP A 78 22.58 19.96 7.34
N ASP A 79 23.89 19.94 7.62
CA ASP A 79 24.55 20.68 8.71
C ASP A 79 25.43 21.77 8.09
#